data_AF-A0A3A6G264-F1
#
_entry.id   AF-A0A3A6G264-F1
#
_cell.length_a   1.000
_cell.length_b   1.000
_cell.length_c   1.000
_cell.angle_alpha   90.00
_cell.angle_beta   90.00
_cell.angle_gamma   90.00
#
_symmetry.space_group_name_H-M   'P 1'
#
loop_
_entity.id
_entity.type
_entity.pdbx_description
1 polymer ?
#
loop_
_entity_poly.entity_id
_entity_poly.type
_entity_poly.pdbx_seq_one_letter_code
_entity_poly.pdbx_strand_id
1 'polypeptide(L)'
;MCRTEDGIVQYAPLCIHTFRLIAPRKLLEAQQFNQQYHSYEEIQNVPDRLRWCRHHMGLMQKEVAEQIGISRGHYIDYEVGYVDYYPKEVVDRLADFYHIPVEDLLDEYNLFLYKGQGKMLKECREKMGLKKKPFARMLHVDPNTYRNWESDKKRMFKLTWEKYFREVLLANQNASNQNNI
;
A
#
# COMPACT_ATOMS: atom_id res chain seq x y z
N MET A 1 -26.74 -31.82 -14.54
CA MET A 1 -27.96 -32.47 -15.06
C MET A 1 -27.55 -33.74 -15.79
N CYS A 2 -28.34 -34.82 -15.72
CA CYS A 2 -28.09 -36.05 -16.47
C CYS A 2 -29.21 -36.31 -17.48
N ARG A 3 -28.86 -36.85 -18.65
CA ARG A 3 -29.80 -37.35 -19.67
C ARG A 3 -29.33 -38.73 -20.10
N THR A 4 -30.27 -39.63 -20.31
CA THR A 4 -30.00 -40.98 -20.81
C THR A 4 -30.61 -41.12 -22.20
N GLU A 5 -29.78 -41.46 -23.18
CA GLU A 5 -30.21 -41.82 -24.54
C GLU A 5 -29.50 -43.12 -24.93
N ASP A 6 -30.26 -44.06 -25.52
CA ASP A 6 -29.75 -45.36 -26.00
C ASP A 6 -28.92 -46.16 -24.98
N GLY A 7 -29.30 -46.10 -23.70
CA GLY A 7 -28.61 -46.80 -22.61
C GLY A 7 -27.29 -46.17 -22.18
N ILE A 8 -26.90 -45.04 -22.78
CA ILE A 8 -25.71 -44.28 -22.43
C ILE A 8 -26.12 -43.08 -21.57
N VAL A 9 -25.58 -43.02 -20.36
CA VAL A 9 -25.83 -41.90 -19.43
C VAL A 9 -24.83 -40.78 -19.72
N GLN A 10 -25.34 -39.64 -20.15
CA GLN A 10 -24.56 -38.42 -20.37
C GLN A 10 -24.71 -37.47 -19.18
N TYR A 11 -23.57 -37.02 -18.66
CA TYR A 11 -23.51 -36.08 -17.54
C TYR A 11 -23.09 -34.70 -18.03
N ALA A 12 -23.86 -33.67 -17.67
CA ALA A 12 -23.47 -32.27 -17.85
C ALA A 12 -23.12 -31.67 -16.47
N PRO A 13 -21.91 -31.10 -16.30
CA PRO A 13 -21.53 -30.46 -15.04
C PRO A 13 -22.49 -29.31 -14.75
N LEU A 14 -23.00 -29.24 -13.52
CA LEU A 14 -23.88 -28.15 -13.10
C LEU A 14 -23.12 -26.82 -12.99
N CYS A 15 -21.84 -26.90 -12.61
CA CYS A 15 -20.90 -25.79 -12.53
C CYS A 15 -19.48 -26.32 -12.67
N ILE A 16 -18.61 -25.59 -13.35
CA ILE A 16 -17.18 -25.86 -13.40
C ILE A 16 -16.51 -24.75 -12.60
N HIS A 17 -15.96 -25.10 -11.44
CA HIS A 17 -15.19 -24.17 -10.64
C HIS A 17 -13.73 -24.27 -11.06
N THR A 18 -13.17 -23.14 -11.50
CA THR A 18 -11.74 -23.04 -11.79
C THR A 18 -11.08 -22.34 -10.62
N PHE A 19 -10.16 -23.01 -9.95
CA PHE A 19 -9.30 -22.40 -8.95
C PHE A 19 -7.85 -22.73 -9.29
N ARG A 20 -6.94 -21.77 -9.05
CA ARG A 20 -5.52 -22.05 -9.17
C ARG A 20 -5.09 -22.83 -7.93
N LEU A 21 -4.61 -24.05 -8.13
CA LEU A 21 -3.81 -24.77 -7.15
C LEU A 21 -2.42 -24.11 -7.10
N ILE A 22 -2.35 -22.95 -6.45
CA ILE A 22 -1.05 -22.37 -6.13
C ILE A 22 -0.61 -23.10 -4.88
N ALA A 23 0.37 -23.99 -4.98
CA ALA A 23 0.84 -24.77 -3.83
C ALA A 23 1.58 -23.85 -2.84
N PRO A 24 0.93 -23.33 -1.79
CA PRO A 24 1.62 -22.47 -0.85
C PRO A 24 2.40 -23.44 0.02
N ARG A 25 3.73 -23.48 -0.08
CA ARG A 25 4.54 -24.36 0.78
C ARG A 25 4.34 -24.06 2.29
N LYS A 26 3.67 -22.94 2.61
CA LYS A 26 3.14 -22.57 3.94
C LYS A 26 1.61 -22.46 3.95
N LEU A 27 0.91 -23.56 3.72
CA LEU A 27 -0.57 -23.62 3.77
C LEU A 27 -1.13 -23.05 5.07
N LEU A 28 -0.50 -23.33 6.22
CA LEU A 28 -1.00 -22.87 7.52
C LEU A 28 -0.96 -21.35 7.69
N GLU A 29 0.15 -20.71 7.31
CA GLU A 29 0.28 -19.24 7.40
C GLU A 29 -0.71 -18.54 6.45
N ALA A 30 -0.81 -19.04 5.21
CA ALA A 30 -1.77 -18.53 4.24
C ALA A 30 -3.22 -18.75 4.72
N GLN A 31 -3.52 -19.89 5.34
CA GLN A 31 -4.84 -20.20 5.85
C GLN A 31 -5.21 -19.33 7.05
N GLN A 32 -4.30 -19.12 8.00
CA GLN A 32 -4.51 -18.22 9.13
C GLN A 32 -4.73 -16.78 8.65
N PHE A 33 -3.95 -16.33 7.65
CA PHE A 33 -4.08 -15.01 7.08
C PHE A 33 -5.43 -14.81 6.35
N ASN A 34 -5.87 -15.81 5.57
CA ASN A 34 -7.17 -15.80 4.90
C ASN A 34 -8.36 -15.93 5.86
N GLN A 35 -8.16 -16.38 7.10
CA GLN A 35 -9.18 -16.34 8.15
C GLN A 35 -9.27 -14.97 8.81
N GLN A 36 -8.18 -14.21 8.81
CA GLN A 36 -8.11 -12.87 9.39
C GLN A 36 -8.71 -11.80 8.48
N TYR A 37 -8.48 -11.91 7.17
CA TYR A 37 -8.98 -10.97 6.17
C TYR A 37 -9.81 -11.72 5.12
N HIS A 38 -11.02 -11.23 4.84
CA HIS A 38 -11.91 -11.84 3.85
C HIS A 38 -11.78 -11.15 2.48
N SER A 39 -11.30 -9.91 2.45
CA SER A 39 -11.05 -9.17 1.23
C SER A 39 -9.83 -8.24 1.37
N TYR A 40 -9.30 -7.79 0.24
CA TYR A 40 -8.13 -6.91 0.21
C TYR A 40 -8.41 -5.54 0.86
N GLU A 41 -9.64 -5.05 0.69
CA GLU A 41 -10.08 -3.73 1.13
C GLU A 41 -10.15 -3.61 2.67
N GLU A 42 -10.25 -4.73 3.38
CA GLU A 42 -10.20 -4.78 4.85
C GLU A 42 -8.78 -4.46 5.38
N ILE A 43 -7.76 -4.60 4.54
CA ILE A 43 -6.37 -4.45 4.94
C ILE A 43 -5.94 -2.99 4.85
N GLN A 44 -5.62 -2.40 6.00
CA GLN A 44 -5.26 -0.98 6.12
C GLN A 44 -3.75 -0.73 6.12
N ASN A 45 -2.94 -1.76 6.41
CA ASN A 45 -1.50 -1.60 6.55
C ASN A 45 -0.76 -2.21 5.36
N VAL A 46 0.35 -1.58 4.97
CA VAL A 46 1.19 -2.01 3.84
C VAL A 46 1.75 -3.44 4.04
N PRO A 47 2.28 -3.82 5.23
CA PRO A 47 2.84 -5.15 5.43
C PRO A 47 1.85 -6.28 5.11
N ASP A 48 0.62 -6.19 5.60
CA ASP A 48 -0.41 -7.20 5.36
C ASP A 48 -0.93 -7.13 3.92
N ARG A 49 -0.98 -5.95 3.27
CA ARG A 49 -1.28 -5.87 1.83
C ARG A 49 -0.26 -6.63 1.00
N LEU A 50 1.03 -6.51 1.33
CA LEU A 50 2.10 -7.26 0.67
C LEU A 50 1.95 -8.76 0.88
N ARG A 51 1.66 -9.19 2.12
CA ARG A 51 1.39 -10.60 2.43
C ARG A 51 0.20 -11.12 1.64
N TRP A 52 -0.90 -10.37 1.59
CA TRP A 52 -2.09 -10.74 0.82
C TRP A 52 -1.75 -10.98 -0.65
N CYS A 53 -1.09 -10.01 -1.29
CA CYS A 53 -0.71 -10.12 -2.70
C CYS A 53 0.19 -11.34 -2.94
N ARG A 54 1.21 -11.53 -2.08
CA ARG A 54 2.10 -12.68 -2.15
C ARG A 54 1.35 -14.01 -2.00
N HIS A 55 0.46 -14.12 -1.01
CA HIS A 55 -0.32 -15.33 -0.75
C HIS A 55 -1.32 -15.61 -1.88
N HIS A 56 -1.93 -14.58 -2.45
CA HIS A 56 -2.87 -14.70 -3.57
C HIS A 56 -2.18 -15.14 -4.87
N MET A 57 -0.91 -14.81 -5.04
CA MET A 57 -0.03 -15.35 -6.10
C MET A 57 0.66 -16.65 -5.70
N GLY A 58 0.47 -17.11 -4.46
CA GLY A 58 1.10 -18.25 -3.78
C GLY A 58 2.61 -18.34 -3.94
N LEU A 59 3.27 -17.19 -3.81
CA LEU A 59 4.71 -17.04 -3.88
C LEU A 59 5.36 -17.10 -2.50
N MET A 60 6.64 -17.45 -2.48
CA MET A 60 7.53 -17.30 -1.34
C MET A 60 8.14 -15.90 -1.32
N GLN A 61 8.50 -15.43 -0.12
CA GLN A 61 9.23 -14.17 0.08
C GLN A 61 10.51 -14.09 -0.77
N LYS A 62 11.19 -15.23 -0.96
CA LYS A 62 12.38 -15.31 -1.83
C LYS A 62 12.05 -15.02 -3.30
N GLU A 63 10.95 -15.56 -3.80
CA GLU A 63 10.55 -15.44 -5.21
C GLU A 63 10.13 -14.00 -5.51
N VAL A 64 9.37 -13.36 -4.60
CA VAL A 64 9.03 -11.94 -4.73
C VAL A 64 10.29 -11.08 -4.71
N ALA A 65 11.21 -11.34 -3.76
CA ALA A 65 12.46 -10.59 -3.64
C ALA A 65 13.35 -10.71 -4.88
N GLU A 66 13.47 -11.91 -5.45
CA GLU A 66 14.21 -12.15 -6.70
C GLU A 66 13.57 -11.39 -7.87
N GLN A 67 12.24 -11.42 -7.98
CA GLN A 67 11.53 -10.77 -9.07
C GLN A 67 11.65 -9.25 -9.04
N ILE A 68 11.52 -8.65 -7.86
CA ILE A 68 11.67 -7.20 -7.69
C ILE A 68 13.12 -6.77 -7.51
N GLY A 69 14.09 -7.70 -7.53
CA GLY A 69 15.52 -7.39 -7.44
C GLY A 69 15.96 -6.78 -6.11
N ILE A 70 15.50 -7.32 -4.98
CA ILE A 70 15.97 -6.97 -3.62
C ILE A 70 16.40 -8.22 -2.85
N SER A 71 17.06 -8.03 -1.70
CA SER A 71 17.38 -9.16 -0.83
C SER A 71 16.13 -9.73 -0.17
N ARG A 72 16.10 -11.06 0.03
CA ARG A 72 15.02 -11.72 0.80
C ARG A 72 14.82 -11.09 2.18
N GLY A 73 15.92 -10.72 2.84
CA GLY A 73 15.88 -10.07 4.16
C GLY A 73 15.09 -8.76 4.14
N HIS A 74 15.38 -7.88 3.17
CA HIS A 74 14.64 -6.62 3.04
C HIS A 74 13.16 -6.84 2.76
N TYR A 75 12.82 -7.84 1.95
CA TYR A 75 11.41 -8.17 1.70
C TYR A 75 10.71 -8.71 2.96
N ILE A 76 11.41 -9.48 3.80
CA ILE A 76 10.88 -9.90 5.11
C ILE A 76 10.64 -8.69 6.01
N ASP A 77 11.58 -7.74 6.07
CA ASP A 77 11.45 -6.56 6.92
C ASP A 77 10.23 -5.70 6.53
N TYR A 78 9.90 -5.65 5.24
CA TYR A 78 8.68 -5.05 4.72
C TYR A 78 7.42 -5.78 5.17
N GLU A 79 7.36 -7.11 5.04
CA GLU A 79 6.20 -7.88 5.46
C GLU A 79 6.03 -7.93 6.98
N VAL A 80 7.09 -7.77 7.77
CA VAL A 80 6.99 -7.73 9.23
C VAL A 80 6.62 -6.34 9.73
N GLY A 81 6.83 -5.30 8.92
CA GLY A 81 6.59 -3.91 9.32
C GLY A 81 7.68 -3.34 10.22
N TYR A 82 8.91 -3.88 10.16
CA TYR A 82 10.06 -3.29 10.85
C TYR A 82 10.52 -1.99 10.19
N VAL A 83 10.11 -1.76 8.94
CA VAL A 83 10.49 -0.58 8.16
C VAL A 83 9.24 0.22 7.85
N ASP A 84 9.23 1.47 8.32
CA ASP A 84 8.15 2.42 8.06
C ASP A 84 8.28 3.12 6.69
N TYR A 85 9.23 2.73 5.85
CA TYR A 85 9.54 3.42 4.60
C TYR A 85 9.88 2.45 3.48
N TYR A 86 9.21 2.67 2.35
CA TYR A 86 9.41 1.92 1.12
C TYR A 86 10.00 2.85 0.05
N PRO A 87 11.22 2.56 -0.47
CA PRO A 87 11.80 3.33 -1.55
C PRO A 87 10.91 3.34 -2.79
N LYS A 88 10.87 4.47 -3.50
CA LYS A 88 9.97 4.67 -4.65
C LYS A 88 10.15 3.58 -5.71
N GLU A 89 11.40 3.27 -6.02
CA GLU A 89 11.78 2.28 -7.03
C GLU A 89 11.39 0.85 -6.62
N VAL A 90 11.28 0.58 -5.32
CA VAL A 90 10.82 -0.71 -4.80
C VAL A 90 9.30 -0.80 -4.89
N VAL A 91 8.60 0.28 -4.52
CA VAL A 91 7.14 0.35 -4.62
C VAL A 91 6.68 0.23 -6.07
N ASP A 92 7.32 0.95 -7.00
CA ASP A 92 6.98 0.88 -8.43
C ASP A 92 7.11 -0.58 -8.94
N ARG A 93 8.22 -1.25 -8.62
CA ARG A 93 8.43 -2.67 -8.97
C ARG A 93 7.39 -3.61 -8.33
N LEU A 94 6.99 -3.35 -7.08
CA LEU A 94 5.97 -4.14 -6.39
C LEU A 94 4.58 -3.93 -7.01
N ALA A 95 4.21 -2.68 -7.31
CA ALA A 95 2.94 -2.34 -7.93
C ALA A 95 2.82 -2.96 -9.34
N ASP A 96 3.89 -2.85 -10.14
CA ASP A 96 3.97 -3.48 -11.46
C ASP A 96 3.87 -5.02 -11.36
N PHE A 97 4.57 -5.61 -10.38
CA PHE A 97 4.58 -7.05 -10.18
C PHE A 97 3.24 -7.61 -9.71
N TYR A 98 2.57 -6.92 -8.79
CA TYR A 98 1.28 -7.33 -8.26
C TYR A 98 0.10 -6.90 -9.15
N HIS A 99 0.34 -6.05 -10.15
CA HIS A 99 -0.69 -5.46 -11.00
C HIS A 99 -1.74 -4.66 -10.21
N ILE A 100 -1.30 -3.93 -9.18
CA ILE A 100 -2.13 -3.11 -8.30
C ILE A 100 -1.58 -1.67 -8.31
N PRO A 101 -2.43 -0.63 -8.35
CA PRO A 101 -1.95 0.74 -8.30
C PRO A 101 -1.22 1.05 -6.99
N VAL A 102 -0.20 1.93 -7.07
CA VAL A 102 0.63 2.31 -5.92
C VAL A 102 -0.21 2.90 -4.79
N GLU A 103 -1.23 3.67 -5.14
CA GLU A 103 -2.17 4.30 -4.20
C GLU A 103 -2.93 3.29 -3.34
N ASP A 104 -3.16 2.09 -3.88
CA ASP A 104 -3.89 1.02 -3.20
C ASP A 104 -2.92 0.10 -2.42
N LEU A 105 -1.67 -0.02 -2.88
CA LEU A 105 -0.65 -0.76 -2.15
C LEU A 105 -0.19 -0.04 -0.87
N LEU A 106 -0.04 1.29 -0.92
CA LEU A 106 0.54 2.08 0.16
C LEU A 106 -0.50 2.63 1.15
N ASP A 107 -0.07 2.84 2.39
CA ASP A 107 -0.83 3.62 3.38
C ASP A 107 -0.70 5.14 3.13
N GLU A 108 -1.52 5.93 3.81
CA GLU A 108 -1.55 7.40 3.65
C GLU A 108 -0.16 8.04 3.82
N TYR A 109 0.62 7.55 4.79
CA TYR A 109 1.94 8.08 5.11
C TYR A 109 2.99 7.72 4.04
N ASN A 110 3.04 6.46 3.60
CA ASN A 110 3.96 6.05 2.56
C ASN A 110 3.59 6.66 1.21
N LEU A 111 2.30 6.87 0.93
CA LEU A 111 1.84 7.60 -0.25
C LEU A 111 2.27 9.07 -0.20
N PHE A 112 2.26 9.70 0.98
CA PHE A 112 2.79 11.04 1.19
C PHE A 112 4.28 11.14 0.86
N LEU A 113 5.07 10.13 1.26
CA LEU A 113 6.48 10.07 0.89
C LEU A 113 6.68 9.77 -0.59
N TYR A 114 5.88 8.87 -1.18
CA TYR A 114 5.95 8.47 -2.58
C TYR A 114 5.67 9.63 -3.55
N LYS A 115 4.62 10.42 -3.27
CA LYS A 115 4.25 11.61 -4.06
C LYS A 115 5.21 12.79 -3.88
N GLY A 116 6.09 12.71 -2.87
CA GLY A 116 7.05 13.74 -2.50
C GLY A 116 6.50 14.61 -1.38
N GLN A 117 7.01 14.40 -0.17
CA GLN A 117 6.64 15.18 1.02
C GLN A 117 6.84 16.68 0.78
N GLY A 118 7.93 17.09 0.11
CA GLY A 118 8.23 18.51 -0.10
C GLY A 118 7.19 19.20 -0.98
N LYS A 119 6.79 18.52 -2.06
CA LYS A 119 5.74 19.00 -2.98
C LYS A 119 4.39 19.12 -2.26
N MET A 120 3.98 18.07 -1.53
CA MET A 120 2.70 18.09 -0.81
C MET A 120 2.66 19.17 0.27
N LEU A 121 3.75 19.35 1.02
CA LEU A 121 3.85 20.40 2.03
C LEU A 121 3.80 21.80 1.42
N LYS A 122 4.44 22.00 0.27
CA LYS A 122 4.43 23.26 -0.47
C LYS A 122 3.01 23.59 -0.96
N GLU A 123 2.32 22.63 -1.57
CA GLU A 123 0.95 22.81 -2.06
C GLU A 123 -0.01 23.17 -0.92
N CYS A 124 0.08 22.48 0.22
CA CYS A 124 -0.75 22.79 1.38
C CYS A 124 -0.47 24.18 1.95
N ARG A 125 0.81 24.56 2.03
CA ARG A 125 1.22 25.90 2.45
C ARG A 125 0.68 26.99 1.51
N GLU A 126 0.74 26.75 0.20
CA GLU A 126 0.29 27.69 -0.83
C GLU A 126 -1.24 27.83 -0.86
N LYS A 127 -1.99 26.73 -0.69
CA LYS A 127 -3.45 26.77 -0.53
C LYS A 127 -3.90 27.62 0.66
N MET A 128 -3.13 27.60 1.76
CA MET A 128 -3.40 28.44 2.93
C MET A 128 -2.88 29.89 2.79
N GLY A 129 -2.21 30.23 1.68
CA GLY A 129 -1.62 31.56 1.48
C GLY A 129 -0.49 31.90 2.46
N LEU A 130 0.09 30.90 3.13
CA LEU A 130 1.06 31.11 4.20
C LEU A 130 2.51 31.09 3.68
N LYS A 131 3.36 31.94 4.27
CA LYS A 131 4.82 31.83 4.10
C LYS A 131 5.37 30.69 4.98
N LYS A 132 6.59 30.23 4.68
CA LYS A 132 7.25 29.10 5.39
C LYS A 132 7.30 29.27 6.91
N LYS A 133 7.67 30.46 7.40
CA LYS A 133 7.76 30.75 8.85
C LYS A 133 6.39 30.74 9.55
N PRO A 134 5.35 31.45 9.05
CA PRO A 134 3.98 31.31 9.56
C PRO A 134 3.47 29.87 9.59
N PHE A 135 3.68 29.10 8.51
CA PHE A 135 3.23 27.72 8.44
C PHE A 135 3.92 26.82 9.47
N ALA A 136 5.25 26.96 9.63
CA ALA A 136 5.98 26.23 10.66
C ALA A 136 5.49 26.57 12.10
N ARG A 137 5.19 27.85 12.37
CA ARG A 137 4.62 28.29 13.65
C ARG A 137 3.24 27.70 13.92
N MET A 138 2.38 27.65 12.89
CA MET A 138 1.05 27.03 12.98
C MET A 138 1.13 25.55 13.34
N LEU A 139 2.15 24.86 12.83
CA LEU A 139 2.38 23.43 13.11
C LEU A 139 3.18 23.20 14.40
N HIS A 140 3.57 24.25 15.13
CA HIS A 140 4.44 24.17 16.30
C HIS A 140 5.78 23.45 16.01
N VAL A 141 6.33 23.64 14.81
CA VAL A 141 7.62 23.06 14.38
C VAL A 141 8.64 24.18 14.13
N ASP A 142 9.92 23.89 14.39
CA ASP A 142 11.00 24.80 14.06
C ASP A 142 11.04 25.13 12.54
N PRO A 143 11.16 26.42 12.15
CA PRO A 143 11.16 26.83 10.74
C PRO A 143 12.27 26.21 9.89
N ASN A 144 13.43 25.85 10.46
CA ASN A 144 14.49 25.18 9.71
C ASN A 144 14.15 23.70 9.48
N THR A 145 13.53 23.05 10.47
CA THR A 145 13.02 21.68 10.34
C THR A 145 11.99 21.61 9.21
N TYR A 146 11.00 22.52 9.20
CA TYR A 146 10.03 22.60 8.12
C TYR A 146 10.69 22.85 6.76
N ARG A 147 11.68 23.76 6.69
CA ARG A 147 12.42 24.03 5.44
C ARG A 147 13.12 22.78 4.90
N ASN A 148 13.71 21.97 5.77
CA ASN A 148 14.39 20.74 5.37
C ASN A 148 13.40 19.67 4.87
N TRP A 149 12.19 19.63 5.42
CA TRP A 149 11.13 18.76 4.92
C TRP A 149 10.58 19.23 3.58
N GLU A 150 10.28 20.53 3.43
CA GLU A 150 9.76 21.09 2.16
C GLU A 150 10.76 20.94 1.00
N SER A 151 12.07 20.87 1.31
CA SER A 151 13.13 20.68 0.31
C SER A 151 13.58 19.23 0.15
N ASP A 152 12.85 18.27 0.73
CA ASP A 152 13.17 16.84 0.69
C ASP A 152 14.57 16.47 1.22
N LYS A 153 15.24 17.38 1.92
CA LYS A 153 16.57 17.15 2.52
C LYS A 153 16.52 16.20 3.71
N LYS A 154 15.39 16.16 4.41
CA LYS A 154 15.17 15.28 5.57
C LYS A 154 13.84 14.58 5.43
N ARG A 155 13.82 13.26 5.55
CA ARG A 155 12.58 12.48 5.61
C ARG A 155 11.82 12.80 6.92
N MET A 156 10.53 13.05 6.82
CA MET A 156 9.63 13.14 7.97
C MET A 156 9.42 11.74 8.55
N PHE A 157 9.41 11.59 9.87
CA PHE A 157 9.08 10.32 10.52
C PHE A 157 7.56 10.15 10.62
N LYS A 158 7.09 8.89 10.61
CA LYS A 158 5.66 8.54 10.69
C LYS A 158 4.95 9.21 11.86
N LEU A 159 5.50 9.09 13.07
CA LEU A 159 4.96 9.73 14.27
C LEU A 159 4.86 11.26 14.17
N THR A 160 5.80 11.89 13.47
CA THR A 160 5.77 13.36 13.26
C THR A 160 4.70 13.74 12.24
N TRP A 161 4.57 12.94 11.18
CA TRP A 161 3.53 13.13 10.17
C TRP A 161 2.13 12.95 10.77
N GLU A 162 1.91 11.89 11.54
CA GLU A 162 0.64 11.61 12.22
C GLU A 162 0.25 12.74 13.17
N LYS A 163 1.20 13.25 13.95
CA LYS A 163 0.94 14.29 14.95
C LYS A 163 0.58 15.65 14.36
N TYR A 164 1.22 16.05 13.26
CA TYR A 164 1.16 17.45 12.81
C TYR A 164 0.54 17.63 11.41
N PHE A 165 0.57 16.60 10.57
CA PHE A 165 0.27 16.75 9.15
C PHE A 165 -0.89 15.90 8.67
N ARG A 166 -1.20 14.78 9.32
CA ARG A 166 -2.32 13.92 8.91
C ARG A 166 -3.63 14.70 8.77
N GLU A 167 -4.05 15.39 9.84
CA GLU A 167 -5.27 16.21 9.83
C GLU A 167 -5.22 17.36 8.82
N VAL A 168 -4.07 18.04 8.71
CA VAL A 168 -3.88 19.17 7.80
C VAL A 168 -3.97 18.74 6.34
N LEU A 169 -3.43 17.58 5.99
CA LEU A 169 -3.47 17.02 4.64
C LEU A 169 -4.87 16.51 4.30
N LEU A 170 -5.53 15.80 5.22
CA LEU A 170 -6.90 15.32 5.05
C LEU A 170 -7.89 16.48 4.85
N ALA A 171 -7.78 17.55 5.64
CA ALA A 171 -8.60 18.75 5.47
C ALA A 171 -8.40 19.41 4.09
N ASN A 172 -7.17 19.44 3.58
CA ASN A 172 -6.86 20.01 2.27
C ASN A 172 -7.33 19.14 1.08
N GLN A 173 -7.35 17.80 1.23
CA GLN A 173 -7.88 16.90 0.21
C GLN A 173 -9.41 17.04 0.09
N ASN A 174 -10.12 17.12 1.21
CA ASN A 174 -11.57 17.33 1.23
C ASN A 174 -11.99 18.67 0.60
N ALA A 175 -11.23 19.73 0.86
CA ALA A 175 -11.47 21.05 0.25
C ALA A 175 -11.22 21.06 -1.28
N SER A 176 -10.37 20.16 -1.78
CA SER A 176 -10.09 20.04 -3.23
C SER A 176 -11.19 19.25 -3.95
N ASN A 177 -11.81 18.28 -3.27
CA ASN A 177 -12.92 17.49 -3.82
C ASN A 177 -14.25 18.27 -3.87
N GLN A 178 -14.44 19.29 -3.03
CA GLN A 178 -15.62 20.17 -3.09
C GLN A 178 -15.58 21.20 -4.23
N ASN A 179 -14.41 21.49 -4.81
CA ASN A 179 -14.26 22.43 -5.92
C ASN A 179 -14.34 21.77 -7.31
N ASN A 180 -14.64 20.47 -7.37
CA ASN A 180 -14.79 19.69 -8.60
C ASN A 180 -16.23 19.19 -8.83
N ILE A 181 -17.22 19.83 -8.21
CA ILE A 181 -18.66 19.60 -8.46
C ILE A 181 -19.29 20.90 -8.94
#